data_AF-A0A378J7S0-F1
#
_entry.id   AF-A0A378J7S0-F1
#
_cell.length_a   1.000
_cell.length_b   1.000
_cell.length_c   1.000
_cell.angle_alpha   90.00
_cell.angle_beta   90.00
_cell.angle_gamma   90.00
#
_symmetry.space_group_name_H-M   'P 1'
#
loop_
_entity.id
_entity.type
_entity.pdbx_description
1 polymer ?
#
loop_
_entity_poly.entity_id
_entity_poly.type
_entity_poly.pdbx_seq_one_letter_code
_entity_poly.pdbx_strand_id
1 'polypeptide(L)'
;MSKDTIESKKVLFYFDGTGLDGTQNAENMEIAMGLKKDEVIRVYFRGCYHKEIGNGVIFPEIENVASRIRNSFDKDQILDLEELRTTFGDGICRIEPKDCKKITATAIGLTGFSRGGVTALAVAQKVNDLNIPIDILPNQPVPGQAQEKSFRSLYSKYHDLTKCKNIRSATTLLATHNMENDILHNQFFSQMVAKFPKETKTKVLLMPHQDHGDSVHYSIAGNLTRWELHEMGYAKDFDHDRTYKDAQKLYERYNVCFTPEEFRQKIFGADNCSIIVKEPFYRRMIEEKAKEAYQTINESSETKKEEFPDNLNFEQLSAIAAVGNTQLEHEWKKKFINLILENNDSGKKFTQIVNKTEDVIQYLIATTKRIPKSPKDHPSCKSECIKKEALEYKAEIFKSSYAYLLNKTPTQQDQEKLLQEISLADQTFVDNALSINRNLSLKAMKVITNFILHVTGLFLLTNTVNFALTGNWFFFNKTRSEKLMNSTSEEIKELVQDGKEKFASQTFKDHLKESFLDENYTNRINPNLP
;
A
#
# COMPACT_ATOMS: atom_id res chain seq x y z
N MET A 1 -8.42 17.09 -52.88
CA MET A 1 -7.78 16.16 -51.92
C MET A 1 -7.14 17.02 -50.84
N SER A 2 -7.76 17.14 -49.66
CA SER A 2 -7.08 17.78 -48.53
C SER A 2 -5.90 16.90 -48.14
N LYS A 3 -4.72 17.50 -47.97
CA LYS A 3 -3.66 16.82 -47.23
C LYS A 3 -4.20 16.66 -45.80
N ASP A 4 -4.55 15.44 -45.42
CA ASP A 4 -4.88 15.12 -44.02
C ASP A 4 -3.68 15.59 -43.20
N THR A 5 -3.87 16.68 -42.47
CA THR A 5 -2.79 17.30 -41.70
C THR A 5 -2.62 16.44 -40.47
N ILE A 6 -1.48 15.75 -40.37
CA ILE A 6 -1.17 14.91 -39.22
C ILE A 6 -0.98 15.83 -38.01
N GLU A 7 -1.87 15.72 -37.04
CA GLU A 7 -1.83 16.55 -35.84
C GLU A 7 -0.74 16.06 -34.88
N SER A 8 -0.11 17.00 -34.17
CA SER A 8 0.85 16.71 -33.11
C SER A 8 0.13 16.61 -31.76
N LYS A 9 0.15 15.44 -31.13
CA LYS A 9 -0.56 15.18 -29.86
C LYS A 9 0.26 14.36 -28.89
N LYS A 10 -0.08 14.41 -27.61
CA LYS A 10 0.40 13.42 -26.64
C LYS A 10 -0.39 12.12 -26.83
N VAL A 11 0.19 10.99 -26.45
CA VAL A 11 -0.54 9.72 -26.34
C VAL A 11 -0.41 9.16 -24.93
N LEU A 12 -1.49 8.63 -24.38
CA LEU A 12 -1.54 7.91 -23.11
C LEU A 12 -1.98 6.47 -23.37
N PHE A 13 -1.10 5.52 -23.08
CA PHE A 13 -1.45 4.10 -23.07
C PHE A 13 -1.77 3.66 -21.64
N TYR A 14 -2.98 3.14 -21.44
CA TYR A 14 -3.49 2.64 -20.17
C TYR A 14 -3.63 1.11 -20.25
N PHE A 15 -2.92 0.40 -19.38
CA PHE A 15 -2.91 -1.06 -19.34
C PHE A 15 -3.68 -1.57 -18.12
N ASP A 16 -4.79 -2.26 -18.36
CA ASP A 16 -5.54 -2.86 -17.27
C ASP A 16 -4.81 -4.03 -16.60
N GLY A 17 -5.19 -4.24 -15.34
CA GLY A 17 -4.74 -5.36 -14.54
C GLY A 17 -5.33 -6.70 -15.00
N THR A 18 -4.96 -7.73 -14.26
CA THR A 18 -5.32 -9.13 -14.46
C THR A 18 -6.83 -9.36 -14.65
N GLY A 19 -7.26 -9.92 -15.79
CA GLY A 19 -8.63 -10.39 -16.03
C GLY A 19 -9.72 -9.33 -16.24
N LEU A 20 -9.37 -8.04 -16.27
CA LEU A 20 -10.34 -6.96 -16.44
C LEU A 20 -10.70 -6.74 -17.93
N ASP A 21 -11.99 -6.50 -18.19
CA ASP A 21 -12.51 -6.07 -19.50
C ASP A 21 -12.07 -4.64 -19.88
N GLY A 22 -11.73 -3.84 -18.88
CA GLY A 22 -11.15 -2.51 -19.04
C GLY A 22 -12.10 -1.40 -19.46
N THR A 23 -13.31 -1.72 -19.94
CA THR A 23 -14.30 -0.71 -20.33
C THR A 23 -14.70 0.17 -19.15
N GLN A 24 -14.97 -0.44 -17.98
CA GLN A 24 -15.35 0.31 -16.78
C GLN A 24 -14.22 1.21 -16.27
N ASN A 25 -12.96 0.75 -16.35
CA ASN A 25 -11.81 1.57 -15.96
C ASN A 25 -11.61 2.72 -16.94
N ALA A 26 -11.75 2.47 -18.25
CA ALA A 26 -11.73 3.53 -19.25
C ALA A 26 -12.84 4.57 -19.00
N GLU A 27 -14.07 4.14 -18.71
CA GLU A 27 -15.18 5.05 -18.35
C GLU A 27 -14.89 5.86 -17.10
N ASN A 28 -14.44 5.22 -16.03
CA ASN A 28 -14.09 5.88 -14.78
C ASN A 28 -12.98 6.91 -14.98
N MET A 29 -11.97 6.59 -15.79
CA MET A 29 -10.89 7.51 -16.14
C MET A 29 -11.44 8.70 -16.96
N GLU A 30 -12.23 8.45 -18.00
CA GLU A 30 -12.80 9.51 -18.85
C GLU A 30 -13.73 10.46 -18.08
N ILE A 31 -14.59 9.94 -17.20
CA ILE A 31 -15.53 10.74 -16.41
C ILE A 31 -14.79 11.57 -15.36
N ALA A 32 -13.87 10.94 -14.63
CA ALA A 32 -13.33 11.53 -13.41
C ALA A 32 -12.09 12.41 -13.65
N MET A 33 -11.42 12.29 -14.80
CA MET A 33 -10.20 13.03 -15.07
C MET A 33 -10.36 14.29 -15.91
N GLY A 34 -11.51 14.49 -16.55
CA GLY A 34 -11.68 15.59 -17.50
C GLY A 34 -10.50 15.67 -18.49
N LEU A 35 -10.05 14.50 -19.00
CA LEU A 35 -8.83 14.40 -19.81
C LEU A 35 -8.84 15.45 -20.93
N LYS A 36 -7.67 15.96 -21.33
CA LYS A 36 -7.55 16.90 -22.46
C LYS A 36 -8.00 16.22 -23.75
N LYS A 37 -9.31 16.15 -23.98
CA LYS A 37 -9.92 15.27 -25.00
C LYS A 37 -9.36 15.53 -26.39
N ASP A 38 -9.03 16.79 -26.65
CA ASP A 38 -8.56 17.25 -27.95
C ASP A 38 -7.02 17.27 -28.08
N GLU A 39 -6.26 17.22 -26.98
CA GLU A 39 -4.78 17.32 -27.01
C GLU A 39 -4.05 15.98 -26.76
N VAL A 40 -4.76 15.00 -26.19
CA VAL A 40 -4.21 13.70 -25.81
C VAL A 40 -5.00 12.61 -26.54
N ILE A 41 -4.30 11.68 -27.19
CA ILE A 41 -4.89 10.40 -27.61
C ILE A 41 -4.80 9.43 -26.45
N ARG A 42 -5.89 8.74 -26.11
CA ARG A 42 -5.94 7.77 -25.01
C ARG A 42 -6.25 6.41 -25.59
N VAL A 43 -5.43 5.43 -25.26
CA VAL A 43 -5.59 4.05 -25.71
C VAL A 43 -5.69 3.17 -24.47
N TYR A 44 -6.83 2.52 -24.30
CA TYR A 44 -7.13 1.65 -23.17
C TYR A 44 -7.06 0.19 -23.62
N PHE A 45 -6.17 -0.57 -22.98
CA PHE A 45 -5.99 -1.99 -23.22
C PHE A 45 -6.69 -2.82 -22.15
N ARG A 46 -7.24 -3.96 -22.57
CA ARG A 46 -7.76 -4.99 -21.68
C ARG A 46 -6.66 -5.62 -20.83
N GLY A 47 -7.09 -6.34 -19.80
CA GLY A 47 -6.20 -7.08 -18.91
C GLY A 47 -5.39 -8.19 -19.58
N CYS A 48 -4.28 -8.57 -18.96
CA CYS A 48 -3.31 -9.53 -19.51
C CYS A 48 -3.84 -10.95 -19.79
N TYR A 49 -5.03 -11.32 -19.31
CA TYR A 49 -5.68 -12.60 -19.65
C TYR A 49 -6.20 -12.62 -21.09
N HIS A 50 -6.40 -11.45 -21.68
CA HIS A 50 -6.85 -11.34 -23.05
C HIS A 50 -5.79 -11.89 -24.02
N LYS A 51 -6.22 -12.71 -24.98
CA LYS A 51 -5.33 -13.41 -25.94
C LYS A 51 -4.46 -12.47 -26.76
N GLU A 52 -4.97 -11.29 -27.11
CA GLU A 52 -4.24 -10.28 -27.89
C GLU A 52 -3.33 -9.39 -27.04
N ILE A 53 -3.34 -9.57 -25.71
CA ILE A 53 -2.53 -8.79 -24.78
C ILE A 53 -1.45 -9.69 -24.18
N GLY A 54 -1.76 -10.39 -23.09
CA GLY A 54 -0.80 -11.24 -22.40
C GLY A 54 -1.00 -12.73 -22.65
N ASN A 55 -2.16 -13.15 -23.16
CA ASN A 55 -2.51 -14.55 -23.39
C ASN A 55 -2.21 -15.49 -22.21
N GLY A 56 -2.29 -15.00 -20.96
CA GLY A 56 -1.75 -15.79 -19.86
C GLY A 56 -2.11 -15.30 -18.46
N VAL A 57 -2.44 -16.27 -17.61
CA VAL A 57 -2.76 -16.05 -16.20
C VAL A 57 -1.54 -16.01 -15.31
N ILE A 58 -0.48 -16.73 -15.63
CA ILE A 58 0.69 -16.86 -14.76
C ILE A 58 1.92 -16.20 -15.41
N PHE A 59 2.11 -16.42 -16.71
CA PHE A 59 3.25 -15.90 -17.47
C PHE A 59 2.74 -15.13 -18.70
N PRO A 60 2.24 -13.90 -18.52
CA PRO A 60 1.75 -13.12 -19.64
C PRO A 60 2.88 -12.73 -20.60
N GLU A 61 2.60 -12.74 -21.90
CA GLU A 61 3.51 -12.37 -22.98
C GLU A 61 3.64 -10.85 -23.13
N ILE A 62 3.98 -10.14 -22.05
CA ILE A 62 4.05 -8.67 -21.99
C ILE A 62 4.97 -8.08 -23.08
N GLU A 63 6.03 -8.80 -23.46
CA GLU A 63 6.96 -8.40 -24.51
C GLU A 63 6.27 -8.24 -25.88
N ASN A 64 5.25 -9.06 -26.15
CA ASN A 64 4.49 -9.01 -27.40
C ASN A 64 3.67 -7.73 -27.48
N VAL A 65 3.04 -7.31 -26.38
CA VAL A 65 2.33 -6.03 -26.28
C VAL A 65 3.29 -4.87 -26.56
N ALA A 66 4.43 -4.86 -25.86
CA ALA A 66 5.41 -3.79 -25.99
C ALA A 66 5.98 -3.68 -27.41
N SER A 67 6.26 -4.82 -28.05
CA SER A 67 6.77 -4.86 -29.43
C SER A 67 5.70 -4.44 -30.45
N ARG A 68 4.45 -4.89 -30.29
CA ARG A 68 3.33 -4.50 -31.16
C ARG A 68 3.06 -2.99 -31.08
N ILE A 69 3.06 -2.40 -29.87
CA ILE A 69 2.94 -0.94 -29.70
C ILE A 69 4.08 -0.21 -30.40
N ARG A 70 5.33 -0.66 -30.21
CA ARG A 70 6.48 -0.04 -30.87
C ARG A 70 6.35 -0.08 -32.39
N ASN A 71 5.87 -1.20 -32.96
CA ASN A 71 5.73 -1.36 -34.41
C ASN A 71 4.66 -0.45 -35.02
N SER A 72 3.66 -0.01 -34.24
CA SER A 72 2.66 0.98 -34.69
C SER A 72 3.21 2.41 -34.79
N PHE A 73 4.48 2.64 -34.44
CA PHE A 73 5.21 3.88 -34.71
C PHE A 73 6.17 3.71 -35.88
N ASP A 74 6.12 4.64 -36.83
CA ASP A 74 7.12 4.71 -37.89
C ASP A 74 8.42 5.41 -37.43
N LYS A 75 9.33 5.62 -38.38
CA LYS A 75 10.62 6.29 -38.13
C LYS A 75 10.49 7.79 -37.87
N ASP A 76 9.38 8.38 -38.30
CA ASP A 76 9.07 9.81 -38.16
C ASP A 76 8.21 10.07 -36.91
N GLN A 77 8.15 9.12 -35.98
CA GLN A 77 7.39 9.20 -34.72
C GLN A 77 5.88 9.31 -34.93
N ILE A 78 5.38 8.91 -36.09
CA ILE A 78 3.95 8.89 -36.39
C ILE A 78 3.36 7.60 -35.85
N LEU A 79 2.37 7.72 -34.97
CA LEU A 79 1.56 6.60 -34.47
C LEU A 79 0.38 6.38 -35.41
N ASP A 80 0.26 5.17 -35.96
CA ASP A 80 -0.90 4.73 -36.73
C ASP A 80 -1.92 4.02 -35.82
N LEU A 81 -3.03 4.70 -35.52
CA LEU A 81 -4.09 4.18 -34.65
C LEU A 81 -4.94 3.12 -35.36
N GLU A 82 -5.01 3.09 -36.69
CA GLU A 82 -5.70 2.03 -37.43
C GLU A 82 -4.89 0.73 -37.41
N GLU A 83 -3.57 0.85 -37.60
CA GLU A 83 -2.66 -0.28 -37.43
C GLU A 83 -2.71 -0.83 -36.01
N LEU A 84 -2.73 0.05 -35.01
CA LEU A 84 -2.85 -0.33 -33.60
C LEU A 84 -4.16 -1.10 -33.34
N ARG A 85 -5.30 -0.60 -33.84
CA ARG A 85 -6.60 -1.30 -33.76
C ARG A 85 -6.57 -2.65 -34.45
N THR A 86 -5.97 -2.73 -35.63
CA THR A 86 -5.86 -3.99 -36.39
C THR A 86 -4.99 -5.01 -35.66
N THR A 87 -3.87 -4.56 -35.09
CA THR A 87 -2.87 -5.41 -34.42
C THR A 87 -3.38 -5.99 -33.11
N PHE A 88 -4.17 -5.24 -32.36
CA PHE A 88 -4.68 -5.66 -31.05
C PHE A 88 -6.13 -6.13 -31.07
N GLY A 89 -6.88 -5.82 -32.12
CA GLY A 89 -8.29 -6.19 -32.25
C GLY A 89 -9.12 -5.76 -31.04
N ASP A 90 -9.85 -6.71 -30.46
CA ASP A 90 -10.63 -6.54 -29.24
C ASP A 90 -9.77 -6.39 -27.98
N GLY A 91 -8.46 -6.61 -28.04
CA GLY A 91 -7.52 -6.33 -26.94
C GLY A 91 -7.44 -4.86 -26.53
N ILE A 92 -7.80 -3.94 -27.43
CA ILE A 92 -8.05 -2.53 -27.12
C ILE A 92 -9.53 -2.38 -26.83
N CYS A 93 -9.89 -2.01 -25.60
CA CYS A 93 -11.29 -1.77 -25.26
C CYS A 93 -11.77 -0.40 -25.78
N ARG A 94 -10.86 0.59 -25.88
CA ARG A 94 -11.24 1.96 -26.27
C ARG A 94 -10.04 2.78 -26.77
N ILE A 95 -10.28 3.59 -27.81
CA ILE A 95 -9.39 4.70 -28.22
C ILE A 95 -10.20 5.99 -28.25
N GLU A 96 -9.67 7.06 -27.67
CA GLU A 96 -10.30 8.39 -27.68
C GLU A 96 -9.29 9.49 -28.07
N PRO A 97 -9.71 10.48 -28.89
CA PRO A 97 -10.97 10.53 -29.64
C PRO A 97 -10.99 9.50 -30.78
N LYS A 98 -12.20 9.06 -31.19
CA LYS A 98 -12.39 7.93 -32.11
C LYS A 98 -12.01 8.20 -33.56
N ASP A 99 -12.09 9.44 -34.00
CA ASP A 99 -11.91 9.90 -35.38
C ASP A 99 -10.44 10.11 -35.79
N CYS A 100 -9.52 10.05 -34.82
CA CYS A 100 -8.11 10.16 -35.10
C CYS A 100 -7.53 8.86 -35.69
N LYS A 101 -6.82 8.97 -36.82
CA LYS A 101 -6.17 7.84 -37.50
C LYS A 101 -4.65 7.83 -37.35
N LYS A 102 -4.01 8.99 -37.48
CA LYS A 102 -2.55 9.14 -37.35
C LYS A 102 -2.23 10.41 -36.58
N ILE A 103 -1.21 10.34 -35.73
CA ILE A 103 -0.67 11.50 -35.01
C ILE A 103 0.85 11.48 -35.03
N THR A 104 1.47 12.65 -34.96
CA THR A 104 2.86 12.76 -34.51
C THR A 104 2.86 12.84 -32.98
N ALA A 105 3.44 11.85 -32.33
CA ALA A 105 3.44 11.78 -30.87
C ALA A 105 4.48 12.73 -30.26
N THR A 106 4.03 13.73 -29.51
CA THR A 106 4.92 14.71 -28.85
C THR A 106 5.37 14.26 -27.45
N ALA A 107 4.64 13.34 -26.84
CA ALA A 107 4.98 12.66 -25.58
C ALA A 107 4.19 11.36 -25.45
N ILE A 108 4.75 10.39 -24.73
CA ILE A 108 4.13 9.10 -24.43
C ILE A 108 3.92 8.97 -22.92
N GLY A 109 2.67 8.87 -22.50
CA GLY A 109 2.27 8.54 -21.13
C GLY A 109 2.01 7.03 -21.03
N LEU A 110 2.56 6.39 -20.01
CA LEU A 110 2.42 4.95 -19.77
C LEU A 110 1.92 4.71 -18.35
N THR A 111 0.76 4.09 -18.21
CA THR A 111 0.21 3.75 -16.88
C THR A 111 -0.50 2.42 -16.93
N GLY A 112 -0.61 1.77 -15.78
CA GLY A 112 -1.35 0.54 -15.66
C GLY A 112 -1.31 -0.02 -14.25
N PHE A 113 -2.28 -0.88 -13.94
CA PHE A 113 -2.41 -1.51 -12.63
C PHE A 113 -1.85 -2.94 -12.65
N SER A 114 -1.21 -3.38 -11.56
CA SER A 114 -0.73 -4.76 -11.41
C SER A 114 0.26 -5.12 -12.54
N ARG A 115 0.02 -6.21 -13.27
CA ARG A 115 0.79 -6.54 -14.49
C ARG A 115 0.69 -5.50 -15.58
N GLY A 116 -0.38 -4.71 -15.64
CA GLY A 116 -0.47 -3.55 -16.53
C GLY A 116 0.60 -2.51 -16.19
N GLY A 117 0.94 -2.34 -14.90
CA GLY A 117 2.05 -1.50 -14.47
C GLY A 117 3.41 -2.05 -14.94
N VAL A 118 3.58 -3.37 -14.97
CA VAL A 118 4.77 -4.02 -15.55
C VAL A 118 4.80 -3.88 -17.08
N THR A 119 3.65 -3.96 -17.75
CA THR A 119 3.52 -3.68 -19.18
C THR A 119 3.93 -2.25 -19.52
N ALA A 120 3.55 -1.27 -18.69
CA ALA A 120 4.00 0.12 -18.86
C ALA A 120 5.54 0.23 -18.86
N LEU A 121 6.22 -0.50 -17.97
CA LEU A 121 7.69 -0.54 -17.92
C LEU A 121 8.29 -1.22 -19.17
N ALA A 122 7.70 -2.33 -19.63
CA ALA A 122 8.14 -3.03 -20.82
C ALA A 122 7.99 -2.17 -22.09
N VAL A 123 6.87 -1.46 -22.23
CA VAL A 123 6.62 -0.53 -23.33
C VAL A 123 7.62 0.61 -23.31
N ALA A 124 7.90 1.19 -22.14
CA ALA A 124 8.90 2.25 -22.01
C ALA A 124 10.28 1.83 -22.53
N GLN A 125 10.72 0.61 -22.23
CA GLN A 125 11.97 0.06 -22.77
C GLN A 125 11.92 -0.07 -24.29
N LYS A 126 10.80 -0.56 -24.85
CA LYS A 126 10.67 -0.80 -26.29
C LYS A 126 10.54 0.46 -27.14
N VAL A 127 9.96 1.52 -26.60
CA VAL A 127 9.76 2.79 -27.33
C VAL A 127 10.85 3.82 -27.06
N ASN A 128 11.90 3.46 -26.31
CA ASN A 128 13.03 4.34 -26.04
C ASN A 128 13.78 4.80 -27.31
N ASP A 129 13.84 3.95 -28.33
CA ASP A 129 14.51 4.27 -29.60
C ASP A 129 13.80 5.36 -30.42
N LEU A 130 12.52 5.63 -30.13
CA LEU A 130 11.77 6.72 -30.77
C LEU A 130 12.26 8.10 -30.34
N ASN A 131 12.97 8.22 -29.21
CA ASN A 131 13.41 9.49 -28.63
C ASN A 131 12.26 10.49 -28.36
N ILE A 132 11.03 9.99 -28.21
CA ILE A 132 9.87 10.78 -27.75
C ILE A 132 9.90 10.83 -26.23
N PRO A 133 9.66 11.99 -25.57
CA PRO A 133 9.59 12.06 -24.11
C PRO A 133 8.56 11.10 -23.51
N ILE A 134 8.95 10.34 -22.47
CA ILE A 134 8.10 9.36 -21.79
C ILE A 134 7.84 9.79 -20.34
N ASP A 135 6.58 9.71 -19.91
CA ASP A 135 6.17 9.76 -18.50
C ASP A 135 5.53 8.43 -18.10
N ILE A 136 5.91 7.89 -16.94
CA ILE A 136 5.48 6.55 -16.51
C ILE A 136 4.82 6.63 -15.13
N LEU A 137 3.67 5.99 -14.98
CA LEU A 137 2.89 5.91 -13.75
C LEU A 137 2.42 4.47 -13.50
N PRO A 138 3.33 3.54 -13.14
CA PRO A 138 2.94 2.18 -12.81
C PRO A 138 2.22 2.18 -11.45
N ASN A 139 1.01 1.63 -11.41
CA ASN A 139 0.21 1.47 -10.21
C ASN A 139 0.34 0.03 -9.69
N GLN A 140 1.01 -0.14 -8.56
CA GLN A 140 1.31 -1.42 -7.91
C GLN A 140 1.80 -2.47 -8.91
N PRO A 141 2.92 -2.21 -9.61
CA PRO A 141 3.41 -3.15 -10.62
C PRO A 141 3.76 -4.49 -9.96
N VAL A 142 3.10 -5.56 -10.40
CA VAL A 142 3.27 -6.92 -9.89
C VAL A 142 3.84 -7.81 -11.01
N PRO A 143 5.09 -8.29 -10.88
CA PRO A 143 5.73 -9.12 -11.90
C PRO A 143 5.24 -10.58 -11.85
N GLY A 144 4.54 -11.01 -10.79
CA GLY A 144 3.91 -12.32 -10.74
C GLY A 144 4.85 -13.48 -10.38
N GLN A 145 5.98 -13.22 -9.72
CA GLN A 145 6.90 -14.27 -9.26
C GLN A 145 7.17 -14.17 -7.75
N ALA A 146 7.37 -15.34 -7.12
CA ALA A 146 7.68 -15.48 -5.69
C ALA A 146 9.07 -14.99 -5.30
N GLN A 147 10.01 -14.86 -6.25
CA GLN A 147 11.39 -14.52 -5.96
C GLN A 147 11.93 -13.47 -6.93
N GLU A 148 12.62 -12.48 -6.35
CA GLU A 148 13.24 -11.36 -7.06
C GLU A 148 14.28 -11.81 -8.10
N LYS A 149 15.10 -12.83 -7.78
CA LYS A 149 16.24 -13.27 -8.60
C LYS A 149 15.94 -14.48 -9.50
N SER A 150 14.68 -14.73 -9.84
CA SER A 150 14.35 -15.79 -10.80
C SER A 150 14.78 -15.37 -12.22
N PHE A 151 15.62 -16.21 -12.85
CA PHE A 151 16.08 -16.01 -14.24
C PHE A 151 14.86 -16.00 -15.17
N ARG A 152 14.73 -14.95 -16.00
CA ARG A 152 13.59 -14.66 -16.89
C ARG A 152 12.30 -14.17 -16.22
N SER A 153 12.32 -13.84 -14.93
CA SER A 153 11.18 -13.16 -14.27
C SER A 153 10.87 -11.83 -14.95
N LEU A 154 9.61 -11.39 -14.90
CA LEU A 154 9.22 -10.07 -15.43
C LEU A 154 9.94 -8.94 -14.69
N TYR A 155 10.24 -9.12 -13.40
CA TYR A 155 11.12 -8.22 -12.66
C TYR A 155 12.52 -8.16 -13.30
N SER A 156 13.20 -9.30 -13.47
CA SER A 156 14.55 -9.32 -14.04
C SER A 156 14.65 -8.66 -15.42
N LYS A 157 13.58 -8.74 -16.22
CA LYS A 157 13.50 -8.12 -17.56
C LYS A 157 13.25 -6.61 -17.52
N TYR A 158 12.36 -6.15 -16.63
CA TYR A 158 11.78 -4.81 -16.70
C TYR A 158 12.05 -3.92 -15.49
N HIS A 159 12.88 -4.36 -14.53
CA HIS A 159 13.26 -3.54 -13.38
C HIS A 159 14.36 -2.52 -13.67
N ASP A 160 15.12 -2.65 -14.76
CA ASP A 160 16.22 -1.73 -15.08
C ASP A 160 15.93 -0.98 -16.37
N LEU A 161 15.58 0.31 -16.24
CA LEU A 161 15.36 1.24 -17.34
C LEU A 161 16.44 2.32 -17.40
N THR A 162 17.59 2.15 -16.73
CA THR A 162 18.66 3.16 -16.67
C THR A 162 19.21 3.58 -18.04
N LYS A 163 19.01 2.76 -19.08
CA LYS A 163 19.39 3.06 -20.47
C LYS A 163 18.32 3.85 -21.25
N CYS A 164 17.13 4.04 -20.70
CA CYS A 164 16.00 4.65 -21.38
C CYS A 164 16.01 6.18 -21.22
N LYS A 165 16.89 6.87 -21.95
CA LYS A 165 17.22 8.30 -21.74
C LYS A 165 16.06 9.27 -22.01
N ASN A 166 15.03 8.84 -22.73
CA ASN A 166 13.86 9.68 -23.02
C ASN A 166 12.79 9.64 -21.91
N ILE A 167 13.00 8.89 -20.81
CA ILE A 167 12.10 8.92 -19.65
C ILE A 167 12.30 10.22 -18.87
N ARG A 168 11.32 11.12 -18.98
CA ARG A 168 11.31 12.43 -18.32
C ARG A 168 10.89 12.31 -16.86
N SER A 169 9.81 11.57 -16.59
CA SER A 169 9.28 11.39 -15.24
C SER A 169 8.76 9.98 -15.00
N ALA A 170 8.84 9.54 -13.74
CA ALA A 170 8.32 8.25 -13.31
C ALA A 170 7.77 8.34 -11.89
N THR A 171 6.47 8.15 -11.71
CA THR A 171 5.83 8.03 -10.39
C THR A 171 5.34 6.60 -10.19
N THR A 172 5.95 5.82 -9.29
CA THR A 172 5.45 4.48 -8.95
C THR A 172 4.50 4.57 -7.77
N LEU A 173 3.27 4.07 -7.92
CA LEU A 173 2.35 3.90 -6.79
C LEU A 173 2.55 2.51 -6.19
N LEU A 174 2.76 2.44 -4.89
CA LEU A 174 2.90 1.19 -4.14
C LEU A 174 1.88 1.13 -3.02
N ALA A 175 1.48 -0.07 -2.64
CA ALA A 175 0.66 -0.33 -1.47
C ALA A 175 1.47 -1.04 -0.37
N THR A 176 1.11 -0.85 0.90
CA THR A 176 1.66 -1.65 2.00
C THR A 176 0.98 -3.01 2.15
N HIS A 177 1.03 -3.86 1.11
CA HIS A 177 0.35 -5.15 1.16
C HIS A 177 0.68 -5.94 2.42
N ASN A 178 -0.34 -6.57 2.97
CA ASN A 178 -0.24 -7.35 4.17
C ASN A 178 0.21 -8.79 3.87
N MET A 179 1.28 -9.25 4.54
CA MET A 179 1.73 -10.64 4.54
C MET A 179 0.75 -11.61 5.20
N GLU A 180 -0.28 -11.13 5.87
CA GLU A 180 -1.34 -11.97 6.44
C GLU A 180 -2.44 -12.32 5.44
N ASN A 181 -2.34 -11.83 4.19
CA ASN A 181 -3.15 -12.35 3.10
C ASN A 181 -2.79 -13.82 2.78
N ASP A 182 -3.55 -14.43 1.86
CA ASP A 182 -3.30 -15.81 1.39
C ASP A 182 -1.81 -16.02 1.04
N ILE A 183 -1.24 -17.18 1.40
CA ILE A 183 0.16 -17.55 1.07
C ILE A 183 0.44 -17.35 -0.42
N LEU A 184 -0.52 -17.70 -1.29
CA LEU A 184 -0.40 -17.49 -2.73
C LEU A 184 -0.37 -16.00 -3.07
N HIS A 185 -1.14 -15.18 -2.36
CA HIS A 185 -1.11 -13.72 -2.53
C HIS A 185 0.30 -13.17 -2.23
N ASN A 186 0.88 -13.59 -1.10
CA ASN A 186 2.19 -13.10 -0.67
C ASN A 186 3.32 -13.54 -1.60
N GLN A 187 3.20 -14.71 -2.21
CA GLN A 187 4.17 -15.20 -3.18
C GLN A 187 4.03 -14.46 -4.51
N PHE A 188 2.83 -14.37 -5.09
CA PHE A 188 2.69 -13.92 -6.47
C PHE A 188 2.44 -12.41 -6.64
N PHE A 189 2.06 -11.70 -5.58
CA PHE A 189 1.70 -10.28 -5.65
C PHE A 189 2.73 -9.32 -5.06
N SER A 190 3.97 -9.78 -4.90
CA SER A 190 5.08 -8.91 -4.50
C SER A 190 5.23 -7.79 -5.52
N GLN A 191 5.14 -6.54 -5.07
CA GLN A 191 5.27 -5.39 -5.96
C GLN A 191 6.73 -5.15 -6.33
N MET A 192 6.98 -4.38 -7.39
CA MET A 192 8.32 -3.98 -7.80
C MET A 192 8.49 -2.48 -7.94
N VAL A 193 9.73 -2.01 -7.83
CA VAL A 193 10.13 -0.69 -8.28
C VAL A 193 11.23 -0.83 -9.33
N ALA A 194 11.13 -0.05 -10.39
CA ALA A 194 12.13 -0.02 -11.43
C ALA A 194 13.19 1.07 -11.17
N LYS A 195 14.38 0.85 -11.70
CA LYS A 195 15.48 1.81 -11.75
C LYS A 195 15.34 2.64 -13.02
N PHE A 196 15.55 3.94 -12.89
CA PHE A 196 15.43 4.89 -14.00
C PHE A 196 16.77 5.62 -14.22
N PRO A 197 16.96 6.29 -15.37
CA PRO A 197 18.08 7.20 -15.58
C PRO A 197 18.17 8.24 -14.45
N LYS A 198 19.38 8.73 -14.18
CA LYS A 198 19.62 9.69 -13.08
C LYS A 198 18.89 11.02 -13.30
N GLU A 199 18.65 11.37 -14.56
CA GLU A 199 18.01 12.60 -15.00
C GLU A 199 16.49 12.53 -14.92
N THR A 200 15.91 11.34 -14.73
CA THR A 200 14.46 11.16 -14.62
C THR A 200 13.95 11.73 -13.30
N LYS A 201 12.86 12.51 -13.34
CA LYS A 201 12.13 12.92 -12.14
C LYS A 201 11.39 11.71 -11.57
N THR A 202 12.00 10.99 -10.62
CA THR A 202 11.45 9.79 -10.00
C THR A 202 10.74 10.08 -8.69
N LYS A 203 9.58 9.45 -8.47
CA LYS A 203 8.82 9.49 -7.21
C LYS A 203 8.25 8.11 -6.91
N VAL A 204 8.30 7.68 -5.65
CA VAL A 204 7.62 6.47 -5.19
C VAL A 204 6.63 6.85 -4.11
N LEU A 205 5.33 6.66 -4.38
CA LEU A 205 4.24 6.95 -3.47
C LEU A 205 3.76 5.68 -2.80
N LEU A 206 3.87 5.64 -1.47
CA LEU A 206 3.35 4.54 -0.66
C LEU A 206 1.96 4.88 -0.16
N MET A 207 1.02 4.03 -0.51
CA MET A 207 -0.39 4.09 -0.12
C MET A 207 -0.62 3.17 1.08
N PRO A 208 -1.38 3.61 2.09
CA PRO A 208 -1.82 2.72 3.16
C PRO A 208 -2.86 1.79 2.56
N HIS A 209 -2.51 0.52 2.37
CA HIS A 209 -3.42 -0.45 1.79
C HIS A 209 -2.96 -1.88 2.00
N GLN A 210 -3.89 -2.80 2.28
CA GLN A 210 -3.57 -4.15 2.77
C GLN A 210 -3.72 -5.27 1.74
N ASP A 211 -4.49 -5.13 0.65
CA ASP A 211 -4.79 -6.23 -0.29
C ASP A 211 -4.91 -5.77 -1.75
N HIS A 212 -4.02 -6.24 -2.62
CA HIS A 212 -4.02 -5.90 -4.05
C HIS A 212 -5.38 -5.97 -4.76
N GLY A 213 -6.30 -6.85 -4.32
CA GLY A 213 -7.62 -7.04 -4.93
C GLY A 213 -8.76 -6.15 -4.40
N ASP A 214 -8.54 -5.33 -3.37
CA ASP A 214 -9.64 -4.61 -2.71
C ASP A 214 -10.19 -3.44 -3.53
N SER A 215 -11.52 -3.38 -3.62
CA SER A 215 -12.33 -2.29 -4.15
C SER A 215 -11.98 -0.88 -3.62
N VAL A 216 -11.63 -0.77 -2.33
CA VAL A 216 -11.27 0.53 -1.71
C VAL A 216 -9.99 1.07 -2.32
N HIS A 217 -9.04 0.17 -2.59
CA HIS A 217 -7.78 0.52 -3.22
C HIS A 217 -8.00 1.11 -4.62
N TYR A 218 -8.87 0.54 -5.45
CA TYR A 218 -9.13 1.06 -6.79
C TYR A 218 -9.55 2.54 -6.76
N SER A 219 -10.28 2.94 -5.72
CA SER A 219 -10.72 4.33 -5.56
C SER A 219 -9.56 5.25 -5.13
N ILE A 220 -8.76 4.85 -4.13
CA ILE A 220 -7.61 5.64 -3.65
C ILE A 220 -6.53 5.75 -4.74
N ALA A 221 -6.09 4.62 -5.28
CA ALA A 221 -5.08 4.59 -6.33
C ALA A 221 -5.60 5.22 -7.62
N GLY A 222 -6.89 5.10 -7.90
CA GLY A 222 -7.57 5.85 -8.96
C GLY A 222 -7.36 7.35 -8.76
N ASN A 223 -7.76 7.91 -7.61
CA ASN A 223 -7.58 9.33 -7.30
C ASN A 223 -6.12 9.81 -7.42
N LEU A 224 -5.16 9.02 -6.95
CA LEU A 224 -3.72 9.32 -7.09
C LEU A 224 -3.25 9.27 -8.54
N THR A 225 -3.74 8.29 -9.30
CA THR A 225 -3.43 8.18 -10.74
C THR A 225 -3.91 9.43 -11.48
N ARG A 226 -5.11 9.94 -11.12
CA ARG A 226 -5.64 11.18 -11.72
C ARG A 226 -4.80 12.41 -11.38
N TRP A 227 -4.42 12.54 -10.11
CA TRP A 227 -3.53 13.61 -9.66
C TRP A 227 -2.22 13.59 -10.45
N GLU A 228 -1.53 12.45 -10.51
CA GLU A 228 -0.21 12.38 -11.15
C GLU A 228 -0.30 12.57 -12.67
N LEU A 229 -1.35 12.08 -13.33
CA LEU A 229 -1.58 12.37 -14.75
C LEU A 229 -1.91 13.85 -15.02
N HIS A 230 -2.55 14.55 -14.07
CA HIS A 230 -2.71 16.00 -14.13
C HIS A 230 -1.35 16.70 -14.04
N GLU A 231 -0.52 16.34 -13.05
CA GLU A 231 0.83 16.90 -12.88
C GLU A 231 1.75 16.66 -14.08
N MET A 232 1.57 15.54 -14.79
CA MET A 232 2.27 15.21 -16.04
C MET A 232 1.66 15.91 -17.28
N GLY A 233 0.51 16.55 -17.13
CA GLY A 233 -0.18 17.32 -18.16
C GLY A 233 -0.97 16.48 -19.17
N TYR A 234 -1.49 15.32 -18.74
CA TYR A 234 -2.40 14.47 -19.51
C TYR A 234 -3.89 14.70 -19.16
N ALA A 235 -4.18 15.30 -18.01
CA ALA A 235 -5.53 15.64 -17.56
C ALA A 235 -5.78 17.16 -17.55
N LYS A 236 -7.04 17.59 -17.58
CA LYS A 236 -7.47 18.99 -17.44
C LYS A 236 -8.38 19.14 -16.22
N ASP A 237 -8.44 20.35 -15.65
CA ASP A 237 -9.46 20.75 -14.66
C ASP A 237 -9.55 19.78 -13.46
N PHE A 238 -8.42 19.42 -12.85
CA PHE A 238 -8.36 18.54 -11.69
C PHE A 238 -8.64 19.30 -10.38
N ASP A 239 -9.80 19.00 -9.78
CA ASP A 239 -10.16 19.53 -8.46
C ASP A 239 -9.44 18.73 -7.35
N HIS A 240 -8.30 19.29 -6.92
CA HIS A 240 -7.45 18.70 -5.90
C HIS A 240 -8.17 18.57 -4.55
N ASP A 241 -9.00 19.56 -4.19
CA ASP A 241 -9.69 19.59 -2.91
C ASP A 241 -10.86 18.60 -2.86
N ARG A 242 -11.65 18.52 -3.93
CA ARG A 242 -12.69 17.50 -4.03
C ARG A 242 -12.09 16.10 -4.02
N THR A 243 -11.05 15.86 -4.80
CA THR A 243 -10.41 14.54 -4.88
C THR A 243 -9.80 14.14 -3.53
N TYR A 244 -9.18 15.10 -2.84
CA TYR A 244 -8.72 14.91 -1.47
C TYR A 244 -9.86 14.54 -0.52
N LYS A 245 -10.96 15.31 -0.50
CA LYS A 245 -12.13 15.03 0.36
C LYS A 245 -12.73 13.66 0.08
N ASP A 246 -12.76 13.24 -1.17
CA ASP A 246 -13.23 11.90 -1.54
C ASP A 246 -12.26 10.81 -1.05
N ALA A 247 -10.95 11.01 -1.15
CA ALA A 247 -9.94 10.11 -0.58
C ALA A 247 -10.01 10.05 0.95
N GLN A 248 -10.16 11.20 1.63
CA GLN A 248 -10.31 11.29 3.08
C GLN A 248 -11.51 10.48 3.59
N LYS A 249 -12.68 10.64 2.95
CA LYS A 249 -13.88 9.85 3.28
C LYS A 249 -13.63 8.34 3.15
N LEU A 250 -12.86 7.92 2.15
CA LEU A 250 -12.49 6.51 1.98
C LEU A 250 -11.56 6.05 3.10
N TYR A 251 -10.52 6.84 3.43
CA TYR A 251 -9.61 6.52 4.53
C TYR A 251 -10.34 6.32 5.85
N GLU A 252 -11.26 7.23 6.17
CA GLU A 252 -12.05 7.20 7.41
C GLU A 252 -13.06 6.05 7.41
N ARG A 253 -13.84 5.91 6.33
CA ARG A 253 -14.88 4.89 6.22
C ARG A 253 -14.33 3.48 6.33
N TYR A 254 -13.19 3.22 5.70
CA TYR A 254 -12.60 1.89 5.63
C TYR A 254 -11.47 1.68 6.66
N ASN A 255 -11.17 2.69 7.48
CA ASN A 255 -10.09 2.67 8.48
C ASN A 255 -8.76 2.18 7.89
N VAL A 256 -8.45 2.73 6.72
CA VAL A 256 -7.29 2.33 5.93
C VAL A 256 -6.02 2.88 6.59
N CYS A 257 -5.07 2.00 6.84
CA CYS A 257 -3.82 2.30 7.54
C CYS A 257 -2.62 1.68 6.83
N PHE A 258 -1.42 2.16 7.16
CA PHE A 258 -0.19 1.56 6.68
C PHE A 258 0.02 0.23 7.39
N THR A 259 0.40 -0.81 6.64
CA THR A 259 0.83 -2.06 7.24
C THR A 259 2.20 -1.85 7.90
N PRO A 260 2.36 -2.23 9.18
CA PRO A 260 3.65 -2.21 9.87
C PRO A 260 4.72 -2.94 9.07
N GLU A 261 5.96 -2.48 9.13
CA GLU A 261 7.04 -2.97 8.27
C GLU A 261 7.26 -4.48 8.39
N GLU A 262 7.14 -5.00 9.61
CA GLU A 262 7.26 -6.41 9.96
C GLU A 262 6.16 -7.32 9.37
N PHE A 263 5.02 -6.74 8.95
CA PHE A 263 3.92 -7.44 8.27
C PHE A 263 3.79 -7.07 6.79
N ARG A 264 4.65 -6.17 6.32
CA ARG A 264 4.57 -5.68 4.96
C ARG A 264 5.22 -6.68 4.02
N GLN A 265 4.53 -6.97 2.93
CA GLN A 265 5.11 -7.74 1.84
C GLN A 265 6.37 -7.04 1.31
N LYS A 266 7.43 -7.81 1.06
CA LYS A 266 8.65 -7.28 0.44
C LYS A 266 8.31 -6.67 -0.93
N ILE A 267 8.85 -5.49 -1.19
CA ILE A 267 8.82 -4.84 -2.50
C ILE A 267 10.16 -5.07 -3.19
N PHE A 268 10.16 -5.64 -4.39
CA PHE A 268 11.37 -5.88 -5.16
C PHE A 268 11.98 -4.56 -5.64
N GLY A 269 13.31 -4.43 -5.51
CA GLY A 269 14.03 -3.22 -5.91
C GLY A 269 13.91 -2.04 -4.96
N ALA A 270 13.14 -2.14 -3.86
CA ALA A 270 12.96 -1.06 -2.89
C ALA A 270 14.28 -0.56 -2.28
N ASP A 271 15.24 -1.46 -2.04
CA ASP A 271 16.57 -1.12 -1.50
C ASP A 271 17.38 -0.17 -2.41
N ASN A 272 17.00 -0.06 -3.69
CA ASN A 272 17.65 0.84 -4.65
C ASN A 272 16.94 2.20 -4.77
N CYS A 273 15.84 2.41 -4.03
CA CYS A 273 15.07 3.64 -4.07
C CYS A 273 15.38 4.49 -2.84
N SER A 274 15.92 5.68 -3.06
CA SER A 274 16.34 6.56 -1.97
C SER A 274 15.17 7.19 -1.21
N ILE A 275 13.97 7.25 -1.80
CA ILE A 275 12.83 7.97 -1.22
C ILE A 275 11.51 7.26 -1.56
N ILE A 276 10.93 6.60 -0.56
CA ILE A 276 9.53 6.16 -0.55
C ILE A 276 8.78 7.14 0.34
N VAL A 277 7.89 7.97 -0.23
CA VAL A 277 7.09 8.93 0.53
C VAL A 277 5.66 8.43 0.69
N LYS A 278 5.07 8.67 1.86
CA LYS A 278 3.63 8.49 2.05
C LYS A 278 2.87 9.40 1.09
N GLU A 279 1.79 8.89 0.54
CA GLU A 279 1.02 9.59 -0.48
C GLU A 279 0.37 10.89 0.07
N PRO A 280 0.17 11.92 -0.79
CA PRO A 280 -0.17 13.28 -0.37
C PRO A 280 -1.53 13.43 0.33
N PHE A 281 -2.54 12.64 -0.04
CA PHE A 281 -3.87 12.71 0.57
C PHE A 281 -3.83 12.27 2.03
N TYR A 282 -3.21 11.15 2.35
CA TYR A 282 -3.06 10.65 3.71
C TYR A 282 -2.22 11.63 4.54
N ARG A 283 -1.15 12.19 3.96
CA ARG A 283 -0.36 13.23 4.63
C ARG A 283 -1.23 14.43 5.02
N ARG A 284 -2.02 14.97 4.09
CA ARG A 284 -2.92 16.10 4.37
C ARG A 284 -3.96 15.75 5.43
N MET A 285 -4.53 14.55 5.39
CA MET A 285 -5.47 14.08 6.41
C MET A 285 -4.84 14.04 7.80
N ILE A 286 -3.61 13.52 7.91
CA ILE A 286 -2.89 13.48 9.19
C ILE A 286 -2.54 14.89 9.67
N GLU A 287 -2.16 15.79 8.75
CA GLU A 287 -1.91 17.19 9.08
C GLU A 287 -3.16 17.90 9.62
N GLU A 288 -4.33 17.70 8.99
CA GLU A 288 -5.60 18.26 9.46
C GLU A 288 -5.97 17.72 10.86
N LYS A 289 -5.81 16.41 11.09
CA LYS A 289 -6.04 15.78 12.41
C LYS A 289 -5.06 16.29 13.47
N ALA A 290 -3.81 16.51 13.11
CA ALA A 290 -2.80 17.06 14.01
C ALA A 290 -3.13 18.52 14.40
N LYS A 291 -3.57 19.32 13.40
CA LYS A 291 -4.03 20.70 13.61
C LYS A 291 -5.23 20.77 14.54
N GLU A 292 -6.24 19.93 14.31
CA GLU A 292 -7.43 19.85 15.18
C GLU A 292 -7.07 19.45 16.61
N ALA A 293 -6.19 18.44 16.78
CA ALA A 293 -5.73 18.00 18.09
C ALA A 293 -5.00 19.11 18.85
N TYR A 294 -4.07 19.80 18.19
CA TYR A 294 -3.31 20.91 18.77
C TYR A 294 -4.22 22.09 19.15
N GLN A 295 -5.14 22.48 18.27
CA GLN A 295 -6.08 23.57 18.53
C GLN A 295 -6.99 23.25 19.73
N THR A 296 -7.57 22.06 19.77
CA THR A 296 -8.42 21.62 20.89
C THR A 296 -7.71 21.73 22.24
N ILE A 297 -6.40 21.50 22.25
CA ILE A 297 -5.57 21.53 23.47
C ILE A 297 -5.14 22.94 23.88
N ASN A 298 -5.10 23.89 22.94
CA ASN A 298 -4.69 25.27 23.22
C ASN A 298 -5.86 26.23 23.38
N GLU A 299 -7.04 25.93 22.83
CA GLU A 299 -8.25 26.74 22.98
C GLU A 299 -8.83 26.73 24.41
N SER A 300 -8.44 25.74 25.24
CA SER A 300 -8.83 25.67 26.64
C SER A 300 -8.07 26.66 27.55
N SER A 301 -7.00 27.30 27.04
CA SER A 301 -6.22 28.27 27.79
C SER A 301 -6.70 29.70 27.53
N GLU A 302 -6.93 30.50 28.57
CA GLU A 302 -7.30 31.92 28.46
C GLU A 302 -6.21 32.79 27.79
N THR A 303 -5.05 32.22 27.54
CA THR A 303 -3.91 32.84 26.87
C THR A 303 -4.03 32.77 25.35
N LYS A 304 -3.44 33.75 24.64
CA LYS A 304 -3.46 33.90 23.17
C LYS A 304 -3.40 32.55 22.43
N LYS A 305 -4.29 32.36 21.44
CA LYS A 305 -4.26 31.21 20.53
C LYS A 305 -2.86 31.05 19.96
N GLU A 306 -2.16 30.00 20.35
CA GLU A 306 -0.88 29.62 19.73
C GLU A 306 -1.16 29.10 18.32
N GLU A 307 -0.37 29.57 17.35
CA GLU A 307 -0.47 29.09 15.96
C GLU A 307 0.15 27.70 15.84
N PHE A 308 -0.47 26.85 14.99
CA PHE A 308 0.05 25.52 14.72
C PHE A 308 1.42 25.63 14.00
N PRO A 309 2.46 24.91 14.44
CA PRO A 309 3.78 25.02 13.81
C PRO A 309 3.78 24.56 12.34
N ASP A 310 4.28 25.41 11.43
CA ASP A 310 4.25 25.14 9.98
C ASP A 310 5.30 24.11 9.50
N ASN A 311 6.31 23.81 10.31
CA ASN A 311 7.50 23.03 9.88
C ASN A 311 7.61 21.63 10.50
N LEU A 312 6.48 20.98 10.79
CA LEU A 312 6.47 19.64 11.36
C LEU A 312 6.73 18.57 10.27
N ASN A 313 7.58 17.60 10.58
CA ASN A 313 7.75 16.42 9.73
C ASN A 313 6.54 15.48 9.86
N PHE A 314 6.45 14.47 8.99
CA PHE A 314 5.30 13.57 8.97
C PHE A 314 5.16 12.78 10.27
N GLU A 315 6.27 12.37 10.86
CA GLU A 315 6.35 11.59 12.09
C GLU A 315 5.76 12.37 13.27
N GLN A 316 6.07 13.66 13.40
CA GLN A 316 5.51 14.55 14.41
C GLN A 316 4.00 14.77 14.18
N LEU A 317 3.58 15.04 12.93
CA LEU A 317 2.16 15.20 12.59
C LEU A 317 1.36 13.95 12.97
N SER A 318 1.87 12.77 12.61
CA SER A 318 1.27 11.48 12.92
C SER A 318 1.15 11.25 14.44
N ALA A 319 2.20 11.55 15.19
CA ALA A 319 2.19 11.38 16.64
C ALA A 319 1.22 12.35 17.34
N ILE A 320 1.16 13.61 16.90
CA ILE A 320 0.20 14.60 17.43
C ILE A 320 -1.24 14.15 17.15
N ALA A 321 -1.53 13.69 15.93
CA ALA A 321 -2.84 13.15 15.58
C ALA A 321 -3.21 11.91 16.42
N ALA A 322 -2.24 11.01 16.68
CA ALA A 322 -2.43 9.83 17.53
C ALA A 322 -2.75 10.22 18.99
N VAL A 323 -1.99 11.15 19.57
CA VAL A 323 -2.23 11.69 20.92
C VAL A 323 -3.62 12.34 21.02
N GLY A 324 -3.99 13.14 20.01
CA GLY A 324 -5.31 13.79 19.94
C GLY A 324 -6.47 12.79 20.04
N ASN A 325 -6.33 11.62 19.39
CA ASN A 325 -7.33 10.56 19.35
C ASN A 325 -7.40 9.68 20.62
N THR A 326 -6.62 9.96 21.66
CA THR A 326 -6.72 9.25 22.95
C THR A 326 -7.86 9.77 23.83
N GLN A 327 -8.25 9.00 24.85
CA GLN A 327 -9.17 9.44 25.91
C GLN A 327 -8.45 10.05 27.13
N LEU A 328 -7.20 10.48 26.95
CA LEU A 328 -6.43 11.11 28.02
C LEU A 328 -7.03 12.47 28.42
N GLU A 329 -6.82 12.83 29.69
CA GLU A 329 -7.12 14.17 30.17
C GLU A 329 -6.31 15.22 29.39
N HIS A 330 -6.89 16.41 29.30
CA HIS A 330 -6.34 17.55 28.59
C HIS A 330 -4.85 17.81 28.92
N GLU A 331 -4.51 17.81 30.21
CA GLU A 331 -3.15 18.06 30.70
C GLU A 331 -2.13 17.03 30.20
N TRP A 332 -2.53 15.77 30.08
CA TRP A 332 -1.65 14.73 29.53
C TRP A 332 -1.43 14.90 28.04
N LYS A 333 -2.48 15.19 27.28
CA LYS A 333 -2.34 15.45 25.84
C LYS A 333 -1.42 16.63 25.57
N LYS A 334 -1.57 17.73 26.34
CA LYS A 334 -0.70 18.91 26.25
C LYS A 334 0.76 18.58 26.51
N LYS A 335 1.05 17.85 27.58
CA LYS A 335 2.41 17.37 27.92
C LYS A 335 3.03 16.56 26.78
N PHE A 336 2.27 15.62 26.22
CA PHE A 336 2.75 14.75 25.15
C PHE A 336 3.03 15.51 23.86
N ILE A 337 2.12 16.38 23.45
CA ILE A 337 2.31 17.23 22.25
C ILE A 337 3.53 18.14 22.43
N ASN A 338 3.70 18.77 23.59
CA ASN A 338 4.87 19.62 23.84
C ASN A 338 6.18 18.84 23.69
N LEU A 339 6.27 17.63 24.25
CA LEU A 339 7.45 16.78 24.09
C LEU A 339 7.70 16.40 22.61
N ILE A 340 6.65 16.12 21.84
CA ILE A 340 6.76 15.85 20.39
C ILE A 340 7.31 17.09 19.64
N LEU A 341 6.86 18.29 20.02
CA LEU A 341 7.26 19.55 19.39
C LEU A 341 8.70 19.95 19.73
N GLU A 342 9.23 19.58 20.90
CA GLU A 342 10.61 19.88 21.29
C GLU A 342 11.64 19.31 20.30
N ASN A 343 11.34 18.17 19.66
CA ASN A 343 12.20 17.51 18.66
C ASN A 343 13.67 17.28 19.10
N ASN A 344 13.93 17.29 20.40
CA ASN A 344 15.16 16.80 21.01
C ASN A 344 15.15 15.27 21.02
N ASP A 345 16.19 14.63 21.56
CA ASP A 345 16.32 13.15 21.52
C ASP A 345 15.15 12.45 22.25
N SER A 346 14.73 12.98 23.40
CA SER A 346 13.54 12.49 24.12
C SER A 346 12.27 12.66 23.29
N GLY A 347 12.06 13.82 22.67
CA GLY A 347 10.92 14.10 21.80
C GLY A 347 10.86 13.19 20.58
N LYS A 348 12.01 12.91 19.95
CA LYS A 348 12.12 11.98 18.81
C LYS A 348 11.81 10.55 19.21
N LYS A 349 12.40 10.05 20.31
CA LYS A 349 12.10 8.72 20.86
C LYS A 349 10.62 8.58 21.21
N PHE A 350 10.06 9.59 21.88
CA PHE A 350 8.64 9.60 22.22
C PHE A 350 7.74 9.59 20.97
N THR A 351 8.08 10.39 19.95
CA THR A 351 7.40 10.39 18.65
C THR A 351 7.43 9.02 17.98
N GLN A 352 8.56 8.32 18.02
CA GLN A 352 8.69 6.95 17.48
C GLN A 352 7.83 5.94 18.24
N ILE A 353 7.82 5.99 19.58
CA ILE A 353 6.99 5.12 20.42
C ILE A 353 5.50 5.34 20.10
N VAL A 354 5.04 6.60 20.09
CA VAL A 354 3.64 6.94 19.79
C VAL A 354 3.22 6.40 18.43
N ASN A 355 4.01 6.65 17.39
CA ASN A 355 3.70 6.19 16.04
C ASN A 355 3.70 4.66 15.93
N LYS A 356 4.68 3.98 16.53
CA LYS A 356 4.74 2.51 16.51
C LYS A 356 3.51 1.90 17.20
N THR A 357 3.16 2.39 18.38
CA THR A 357 1.95 1.96 19.10
C THR A 357 0.68 2.22 18.28
N GLU A 358 0.55 3.39 17.65
CA GLU A 358 -0.61 3.74 16.83
C GLU A 358 -0.73 2.86 15.59
N ASP A 359 0.34 2.70 14.82
CA ASP A 359 0.36 1.95 13.56
C ASP A 359 -0.10 0.50 13.78
N VAL A 360 0.39 -0.12 14.86
CA VAL A 360 0.07 -1.51 15.21
C VAL A 360 -1.37 -1.67 15.65
N ILE A 361 -1.89 -0.74 16.46
CA ILE A 361 -3.29 -0.76 16.86
C ILE A 361 -4.20 -0.54 15.67
N GLN A 362 -3.91 0.46 14.83
CA GLN A 362 -4.71 0.72 13.64
C GLN A 362 -4.70 -0.47 12.69
N TYR A 363 -3.55 -1.13 12.55
CA TYR A 363 -3.42 -2.36 11.79
C TYR A 363 -4.26 -3.50 12.37
N LEU A 364 -4.21 -3.75 13.69
CA LEU A 364 -5.04 -4.77 14.35
C LEU A 364 -6.53 -4.48 14.21
N ILE A 365 -6.93 -3.20 14.31
CA ILE A 365 -8.32 -2.77 14.08
C ILE A 365 -8.72 -3.04 12.63
N ALA A 366 -7.90 -2.64 11.66
CA ALA A 366 -8.18 -2.76 10.23
C ALA A 366 -8.26 -4.23 9.78
N THR A 367 -7.31 -5.06 10.20
CA THR A 367 -7.25 -6.47 9.80
C THR A 367 -8.33 -7.35 10.43
N THR A 368 -8.87 -6.94 11.58
CA THR A 368 -9.98 -7.64 12.22
C THR A 368 -11.36 -7.17 11.77
N LYS A 369 -11.43 -6.07 11.00
CA LYS A 369 -12.67 -5.67 10.32
C LYS A 369 -12.93 -6.62 9.17
N ARG A 370 -14.13 -7.19 9.15
CA ARG A 370 -14.66 -7.77 7.90
C ARG A 370 -14.91 -6.58 6.98
N ILE A 371 -14.35 -6.57 5.77
CA ILE A 371 -14.69 -5.54 4.78
C ILE A 371 -16.22 -5.60 4.62
N PRO A 372 -16.95 -4.54 5.03
CA PRO A 372 -18.39 -4.55 5.00
C PRO A 372 -18.83 -4.63 3.53
N LYS A 373 -19.56 -5.71 3.17
CA LYS A 373 -20.14 -5.86 1.83
C LYS A 373 -21.30 -4.88 1.63
N SER A 374 -21.84 -4.34 2.72
CA SER A 374 -22.93 -3.36 2.75
C SER A 374 -22.67 -2.27 3.81
N PRO A 375 -23.13 -1.03 3.61
CA PRO A 375 -23.09 0.04 4.62
C PRO A 375 -23.79 -0.32 5.95
N LYS A 376 -24.61 -1.37 5.96
CA LYS A 376 -25.33 -1.87 7.15
C LYS A 376 -24.55 -2.92 7.94
N ASP A 377 -23.40 -3.37 7.44
CA ASP A 377 -22.61 -4.39 8.12
C ASP A 377 -21.92 -3.77 9.33
N HIS A 378 -22.19 -4.30 10.51
CA HIS A 378 -21.55 -3.85 11.75
C HIS A 378 -20.08 -4.29 11.79
N PRO A 379 -19.18 -3.47 12.38
CA PRO A 379 -17.81 -3.88 12.64
C PRO A 379 -17.78 -5.16 13.47
N SER A 380 -16.75 -5.99 13.29
CA SER A 380 -16.64 -7.24 14.04
C SER A 380 -16.53 -6.92 15.54
N CYS A 381 -17.17 -7.72 16.40
CA CYS A 381 -17.07 -7.53 17.85
C CYS A 381 -15.61 -7.51 18.33
N LYS A 382 -14.71 -8.22 17.62
CA LYS A 382 -13.27 -8.19 17.89
C LYS A 382 -12.63 -6.84 17.57
N SER A 383 -12.95 -6.23 16.43
CA SER A 383 -12.43 -4.90 16.07
C SER A 383 -12.89 -3.83 17.07
N GLU A 384 -14.15 -3.87 17.49
CA GLU A 384 -14.66 -2.96 18.54
C GLU A 384 -14.01 -3.22 19.90
N CYS A 385 -13.78 -4.48 20.27
CA CYS A 385 -13.04 -4.81 21.49
C CYS A 385 -11.61 -4.28 21.43
N ILE A 386 -10.88 -4.51 20.33
CA ILE A 386 -9.53 -3.97 20.12
C ILE A 386 -9.55 -2.45 20.22
N LYS A 387 -10.51 -1.79 19.56
CA LYS A 387 -10.64 -0.33 19.59
C LYS A 387 -10.87 0.20 21.00
N LYS A 388 -11.70 -0.47 21.80
CA LYS A 388 -11.97 -0.12 23.20
C LYS A 388 -10.71 -0.26 24.06
N GLU A 389 -10.12 -1.46 24.08
CA GLU A 389 -8.96 -1.77 24.92
C GLU A 389 -7.69 -1.01 24.49
N ALA A 390 -7.60 -0.64 23.21
CA ALA A 390 -6.50 0.16 22.69
C ALA A 390 -6.40 1.56 23.32
N LEU A 391 -7.50 2.12 23.82
CA LEU A 391 -7.50 3.46 24.42
C LEU A 391 -6.73 3.46 25.74
N GLU A 392 -6.99 2.46 26.58
CA GLU A 392 -6.29 2.25 27.85
C GLU A 392 -4.83 1.87 27.61
N TYR A 393 -4.59 0.92 26.69
CA TYR A 393 -3.24 0.50 26.33
C TYR A 393 -2.37 1.67 25.82
N LYS A 394 -2.86 2.51 24.89
CA LYS A 394 -2.14 3.71 24.44
C LYS A 394 -1.83 4.66 25.60
N ALA A 395 -2.80 4.90 26.47
CA ALA A 395 -2.64 5.81 27.60
C ALA A 395 -1.50 5.35 28.54
N GLU A 396 -1.45 4.06 28.86
CA GLU A 396 -0.42 3.50 29.74
C GLU A 396 0.97 3.53 29.09
N ILE A 397 1.09 3.13 27.82
CA ILE A 397 2.37 3.20 27.09
C ILE A 397 2.88 4.64 27.01
N PHE A 398 2.01 5.60 26.68
CA PHE A 398 2.43 7.00 26.51
C PHE A 398 2.82 7.65 27.85
N LYS A 399 2.06 7.42 28.92
CA LYS A 399 2.39 7.96 30.26
C LYS A 399 3.72 7.41 30.78
N SER A 400 3.90 6.10 30.70
CA SER A 400 5.11 5.42 31.19
C SER A 400 6.34 5.89 30.41
N SER A 401 6.24 5.93 29.07
CA SER A 401 7.32 6.39 28.20
C SER A 401 7.66 7.87 28.43
N TYR A 402 6.65 8.73 28.59
CA TYR A 402 6.85 10.15 28.89
C TYR A 402 7.57 10.36 30.23
N ALA A 403 7.14 9.65 31.29
CA ALA A 403 7.74 9.75 32.61
C ALA A 403 9.24 9.36 32.58
N TYR A 404 9.57 8.30 31.86
CA TYR A 404 10.96 7.87 31.67
C TYR A 404 11.78 8.88 30.86
N LEU A 405 11.27 9.33 29.71
CA LEU A 405 12.01 10.20 28.78
C LEU A 405 12.21 11.64 29.28
N LEU A 406 11.40 12.09 30.25
CA LEU A 406 11.61 13.36 30.93
C LEU A 406 12.65 13.31 32.05
N ASN A 407 13.02 12.12 32.53
CA ASN A 407 14.10 12.03 33.50
C ASN A 407 15.42 12.35 32.78
N LYS A 408 16.06 13.46 33.19
CA LYS A 408 17.35 13.90 32.60
C LYS A 408 18.47 12.89 32.82
N THR A 409 18.34 12.06 33.86
CA THR A 409 19.31 11.04 34.27
C THR A 409 18.56 9.78 34.69
N PRO A 410 17.98 9.03 33.72
CA PRO A 410 17.21 7.83 34.03
C PRO A 410 18.14 6.79 34.66
N THR A 411 17.71 6.25 35.81
CA THR A 411 18.40 5.17 36.49
C THR A 411 18.06 3.82 35.86
N GLN A 412 18.83 2.78 36.17
CA GLN A 412 18.47 1.41 35.79
C GLN A 412 17.10 1.01 36.37
N GLN A 413 16.77 1.48 37.59
CA GLN A 413 15.47 1.22 38.21
C GLN A 413 14.32 1.89 37.45
N ASP A 414 14.52 3.11 36.94
CA ASP A 414 13.52 3.79 36.10
C ASP A 414 13.27 3.02 34.79
N GLN A 415 14.34 2.48 34.22
CA GLN A 415 14.26 1.66 33.01
C GLN A 415 13.54 0.34 33.28
N GLU A 416 13.92 -0.40 34.31
CA GLU A 416 13.24 -1.65 34.72
C GLU A 416 11.76 -1.42 34.99
N LYS A 417 11.42 -0.31 35.66
CA LYS A 417 10.04 0.10 35.88
C LYS A 417 9.29 0.33 34.57
N LEU A 418 9.84 1.09 33.63
CA LEU A 418 9.23 1.30 32.32
C LEU A 418 8.99 -0.03 31.58
N LEU A 419 9.98 -0.93 31.57
CA LEU A 419 9.88 -2.22 30.90
C LEU A 419 8.78 -3.11 31.52
N GLN A 420 8.62 -3.06 32.85
CA GLN A 420 7.55 -3.75 33.57
C GLN A 420 6.18 -3.16 33.24
N GLU A 421 6.05 -1.83 33.22
CA GLU A 421 4.81 -1.13 32.88
C GLU A 421 4.36 -1.43 31.44
N ILE A 422 5.29 -1.42 30.48
CA ILE A 422 5.01 -1.82 29.08
C ILE A 422 4.53 -3.27 29.01
N SER A 423 5.27 -4.19 29.66
CA SER A 423 4.93 -5.62 29.62
C SER A 423 3.57 -5.91 30.26
N LEU A 424 3.20 -5.19 31.33
CA LEU A 424 1.90 -5.31 31.97
C LEU A 424 0.77 -4.77 31.08
N ALA A 425 1.00 -3.64 30.41
CA ALA A 425 0.06 -3.05 29.47
C ALA A 425 -0.17 -4.00 28.27
N ASP A 426 0.90 -4.58 27.72
CA ASP A 426 0.83 -5.58 26.65
C ASP A 426 0.01 -6.80 27.07
N GLN A 427 0.33 -7.39 28.23
CA GLN A 427 -0.35 -8.57 28.73
C GLN A 427 -1.85 -8.30 28.92
N THR A 428 -2.20 -7.15 29.49
CA THR A 428 -3.58 -6.75 29.73
C THR A 428 -4.33 -6.55 28.41
N PHE A 429 -3.70 -5.88 27.44
CA PHE A 429 -4.27 -5.71 26.10
C PHE A 429 -4.46 -7.05 25.38
N VAL A 430 -3.48 -7.95 25.45
CA VAL A 430 -3.57 -9.30 24.86
C VAL A 430 -4.70 -10.10 25.52
N ASP A 431 -4.83 -10.05 26.84
CA ASP A 431 -5.84 -10.81 27.58
C ASP A 431 -7.26 -10.29 27.30
N ASN A 432 -7.43 -8.96 27.27
CA ASN A 432 -8.76 -8.35 27.09
C ASN A 432 -9.18 -8.29 25.61
N ALA A 433 -8.28 -7.88 24.73
CA ALA A 433 -8.61 -7.56 23.34
C ALA A 433 -8.39 -8.72 22.37
N LEU A 434 -7.34 -9.52 22.59
CA LEU A 434 -6.90 -10.55 21.65
C LEU A 434 -7.30 -11.96 22.09
N SER A 435 -7.44 -12.19 23.39
CA SER A 435 -7.71 -13.51 23.98
C SER A 435 -9.19 -13.83 24.21
N ILE A 436 -10.12 -13.10 23.57
CA ILE A 436 -11.58 -13.34 23.66
C ILE A 436 -11.88 -14.85 23.67
N ASN A 437 -12.46 -15.28 24.79
CA ASN A 437 -12.49 -16.65 25.28
C ASN A 437 -13.04 -17.64 24.24
N ARG A 438 -12.13 -18.28 23.51
CA ARG A 438 -12.35 -19.30 22.47
C ARG A 438 -12.93 -20.62 23.01
N ASN A 439 -13.23 -20.74 24.31
CA ASN A 439 -13.34 -22.05 24.95
C ASN A 439 -14.61 -22.87 24.68
N LEU A 440 -15.73 -22.28 24.25
CA LEU A 440 -16.96 -23.06 24.02
C LEU A 440 -17.22 -23.33 22.54
N SER A 441 -17.21 -22.28 21.71
CA SER A 441 -17.51 -22.39 20.28
C SER A 441 -16.40 -23.06 19.48
N LEU A 442 -15.12 -22.89 19.83
CA LEU A 442 -14.01 -23.61 19.16
C LEU A 442 -13.81 -25.03 19.67
N LYS A 443 -14.17 -25.36 20.93
CA LYS A 443 -14.24 -26.77 21.34
C LYS A 443 -15.34 -27.49 20.55
N ALA A 444 -16.51 -26.87 20.41
CA ALA A 444 -17.59 -27.38 19.58
C ALA A 444 -17.21 -27.45 18.10
N MET A 445 -16.61 -26.40 17.52
CA MET A 445 -16.16 -26.39 16.14
C MET A 445 -15.02 -27.37 15.88
N LYS A 446 -14.03 -27.50 16.76
CA LYS A 446 -12.95 -28.48 16.59
C LYS A 446 -13.49 -29.91 16.63
N VAL A 447 -14.52 -30.17 17.43
CA VAL A 447 -15.28 -31.44 17.41
C VAL A 447 -16.04 -31.60 16.10
N ILE A 448 -16.76 -30.58 15.62
CA ILE A 448 -17.51 -30.62 14.36
C ILE A 448 -16.59 -30.77 13.13
N THR A 449 -15.49 -30.02 13.06
CA THR A 449 -14.51 -30.08 11.97
C THR A 449 -13.76 -31.41 11.97
N ASN A 450 -13.36 -31.93 13.14
CA ASN A 450 -12.78 -33.27 13.24
C ASN A 450 -13.77 -34.35 12.85
N PHE A 451 -15.05 -34.21 13.23
CA PHE A 451 -16.13 -35.10 12.83
C PHE A 451 -16.35 -35.08 11.31
N ILE A 452 -16.43 -33.89 10.68
CA ILE A 452 -16.59 -33.76 9.23
C ILE A 452 -15.37 -34.30 8.48
N LEU A 453 -14.15 -34.02 8.94
CA LEU A 453 -12.91 -34.55 8.35
C LEU A 453 -12.84 -36.07 8.41
N HIS A 454 -13.23 -36.67 9.55
CA HIS A 454 -13.23 -38.13 9.73
C HIS A 454 -14.35 -38.80 8.92
N VAL A 455 -15.51 -38.16 8.77
CA VAL A 455 -16.67 -38.76 8.10
C VAL A 455 -16.61 -38.60 6.57
N THR A 456 -15.99 -37.53 6.04
CA THR A 456 -16.10 -37.21 4.60
C THR A 456 -14.81 -37.28 3.79
N GLY A 457 -13.62 -37.34 4.40
CA GLY A 457 -12.34 -37.39 3.66
C GLY A 457 -12.09 -36.21 2.71
N LEU A 458 -12.88 -35.14 2.80
CA LEU A 458 -12.90 -34.02 1.86
C LEU A 458 -12.22 -32.79 2.48
N PHE A 459 -10.91 -32.72 2.30
CA PHE A 459 -10.04 -31.63 2.80
C PHE A 459 -10.33 -30.25 2.16
N LEU A 460 -10.94 -30.24 0.97
CA LEU A 460 -11.16 -29.01 0.18
C LEU A 460 -12.46 -28.28 0.53
N LEU A 461 -13.52 -29.00 0.96
CA LEU A 461 -14.79 -28.39 1.36
C LEU A 461 -14.70 -27.75 2.74
N THR A 462 -13.86 -28.28 3.63
CA THR A 462 -13.67 -27.75 4.99
C THR A 462 -13.08 -26.34 4.96
N ASN A 463 -12.18 -26.04 4.03
CA ASN A 463 -11.60 -24.70 3.91
C ASN A 463 -12.65 -23.67 3.44
N THR A 464 -13.50 -24.04 2.48
CA THR A 464 -14.57 -23.18 1.95
C THR A 464 -15.70 -22.96 2.96
N VAL A 465 -16.13 -24.01 3.65
CA VAL A 465 -17.16 -23.91 4.70
C VAL A 465 -16.63 -23.16 5.94
N ASN A 466 -15.36 -23.36 6.31
CA ASN A 466 -14.74 -22.60 7.40
C ASN A 466 -14.54 -21.12 7.06
N PHE A 467 -14.12 -20.80 5.83
CA PHE A 467 -14.02 -19.43 5.35
C PHE A 467 -15.40 -18.75 5.31
N ALA A 468 -16.43 -19.48 4.86
CA ALA A 468 -17.81 -18.97 4.82
C ALA A 468 -18.40 -18.71 6.22
N LEU A 469 -18.11 -19.57 7.20
CA LEU A 469 -18.69 -19.49 8.55
C LEU A 469 -17.89 -18.59 9.51
N THR A 470 -16.57 -18.50 9.37
CA THR A 470 -15.71 -17.79 10.33
C THR A 470 -14.96 -16.59 9.74
N GLY A 471 -14.89 -16.46 8.41
CA GLY A 471 -13.92 -15.57 7.76
C GLY A 471 -12.49 -16.09 7.93
N ASN A 472 -11.47 -15.25 7.73
CA ASN A 472 -10.05 -15.59 8.02
C ASN A 472 -9.73 -15.80 9.53
N TRP A 473 -10.75 -16.01 10.37
CA TRP A 473 -10.63 -16.17 11.83
C TRP A 473 -9.73 -17.34 12.26
N PHE A 474 -9.68 -18.41 11.47
CA PHE A 474 -8.88 -19.59 11.80
C PHE A 474 -7.38 -19.36 11.58
N PHE A 475 -7.01 -18.46 10.66
CA PHE A 475 -5.62 -18.10 10.35
C PHE A 475 -5.12 -16.88 11.12
N PHE A 476 -6.03 -16.06 11.68
CA PHE A 476 -5.73 -15.12 12.78
C PHE A 476 -5.50 -15.91 14.09
N ASN A 477 -4.39 -16.64 14.11
CA ASN A 477 -3.94 -17.41 15.25
C ASN A 477 -3.58 -16.47 16.41
N LYS A 478 -3.88 -16.93 17.64
CA LYS A 478 -3.50 -16.31 18.91
C LYS A 478 -2.03 -15.84 18.89
N THR A 479 -1.15 -16.60 18.23
CA THR A 479 0.27 -16.31 18.10
C THR A 479 0.63 -15.12 17.21
N ARG A 480 -0.14 -14.69 16.21
CA ARG A 480 0.33 -13.66 15.24
C ARG A 480 0.10 -12.23 15.72
N SER A 481 -1.12 -11.88 16.13
CA SER A 481 -1.38 -10.58 16.76
C SER A 481 -0.60 -10.42 18.07
N GLU A 482 -0.42 -11.52 18.82
CA GLU A 482 0.44 -11.56 20.00
C GLU A 482 1.92 -11.41 19.63
N LYS A 483 2.42 -12.11 18.60
CA LYS A 483 3.79 -11.88 18.07
C LYS A 483 4.00 -10.45 17.59
N LEU A 484 2.99 -9.82 16.97
CA LEU A 484 3.03 -8.41 16.56
C LEU A 484 3.15 -7.49 17.78
N MET A 485 2.29 -7.68 18.77
CA MET A 485 2.37 -6.92 20.02
C MET A 485 3.73 -7.12 20.70
N ASN A 486 4.21 -8.35 20.79
CA ASN A 486 5.52 -8.66 21.37
C ASN A 486 6.66 -8.02 20.56
N SER A 487 6.66 -8.12 19.23
CA SER A 487 7.68 -7.49 18.38
C SER A 487 7.67 -5.97 18.53
N THR A 488 6.47 -5.38 18.64
CA THR A 488 6.29 -3.95 18.86
C THR A 488 6.82 -3.53 20.22
N SER A 489 6.50 -4.32 21.24
CA SER A 489 7.00 -4.14 22.60
C SER A 489 8.51 -4.17 22.62
N GLU A 490 9.15 -5.18 22.01
CA GLU A 490 10.61 -5.26 21.94
C GLU A 490 11.23 -4.06 21.21
N GLU A 491 10.65 -3.59 20.10
CA GLU A 491 11.13 -2.37 19.43
C GLU A 491 10.98 -1.12 20.31
N ILE A 492 9.87 -0.97 21.05
CA ILE A 492 9.68 0.13 22.00
C ILE A 492 10.71 0.03 23.13
N LYS A 493 10.98 -1.18 23.64
CA LYS A 493 11.99 -1.44 24.67
C LYS A 493 13.41 -1.10 24.16
N GLU A 494 13.71 -1.40 22.90
CA GLU A 494 14.98 -1.04 22.26
C GLU A 494 15.15 0.48 22.15
N LEU A 495 14.08 1.23 21.82
CA LEU A 495 14.14 2.70 21.71
C LEU A 495 14.51 3.40 23.03
N VAL A 496 14.21 2.76 24.17
CA VAL A 496 14.52 3.28 25.51
C VAL A 496 15.79 2.69 26.11
N GLN A 497 16.32 1.60 25.55
CA GLN A 497 17.61 1.02 25.90
C GLN A 497 18.73 1.73 25.12
N ASP A 498 19.28 2.83 25.66
CA ASP A 498 20.40 3.55 25.05
C ASP A 498 21.66 2.68 24.90
N GLY A 499 21.84 2.06 23.74
CA GLY A 499 23.12 1.68 23.12
C GLY A 499 24.07 0.75 23.89
N LYS A 500 23.76 0.33 25.11
CA LYS A 500 24.71 -0.39 25.97
C LYS A 500 24.75 -1.90 25.80
N GLU A 501 23.80 -2.49 25.07
CA GLU A 501 23.93 -3.84 24.52
C GLU A 501 22.81 -4.01 23.49
N LYS A 502 23.15 -4.13 22.20
CA LYS A 502 22.19 -4.60 21.20
C LYS A 502 21.87 -6.07 21.52
N PHE A 503 20.94 -6.30 22.43
CA PHE A 503 20.43 -7.63 22.72
C PHE A 503 19.64 -8.14 21.50
N ALA A 504 20.17 -9.18 20.84
CA ALA A 504 19.46 -10.25 20.13
C ALA A 504 18.30 -9.94 19.12
N SER A 505 18.03 -8.71 18.70
CA SER A 505 16.89 -8.44 17.80
C SER A 505 17.11 -8.86 16.35
N GLN A 506 18.38 -8.96 15.92
CA GLN A 506 18.72 -9.54 14.62
C GLN A 506 18.31 -11.02 14.55
N THR A 507 18.53 -11.78 15.63
CA THR A 507 18.18 -13.20 15.73
C THR A 507 16.67 -13.43 15.68
N PHE A 508 15.87 -12.53 16.24
CA PHE A 508 14.40 -12.60 16.19
C PHE A 508 13.85 -12.28 14.79
N LYS A 509 14.38 -11.26 14.10
CA LYS A 509 14.01 -10.94 12.71
C LYS A 509 14.37 -12.06 11.73
N ASP A 510 15.48 -12.73 11.97
CA ASP A 510 15.92 -13.89 11.18
C ASP A 510 15.05 -15.13 11.49
N HIS A 511 14.69 -15.39 12.76
CA HIS A 511 13.76 -16.47 13.13
C HIS A 511 12.33 -16.27 12.62
N LEU A 512 11.81 -15.04 12.58
CA LEU A 512 10.51 -14.77 11.98
C LEU A 512 10.52 -15.12 10.49
N LYS A 513 11.54 -14.66 9.74
CA LYS A 513 11.71 -14.98 8.31
C LYS A 513 11.84 -16.49 8.06
N GLU A 514 12.56 -17.22 8.89
CA GLU A 514 12.67 -18.68 8.78
C GLU A 514 11.35 -19.39 9.12
N SER A 515 10.63 -18.97 10.17
CA SER A 515 9.34 -19.58 10.55
C SER A 515 8.23 -19.40 9.50
N PHE A 516 8.30 -18.34 8.68
CA PHE A 516 7.39 -18.15 7.54
C PHE A 516 7.72 -19.05 6.34
N LEU A 517 8.96 -19.55 6.25
CA LEU A 517 9.41 -20.44 5.18
C LEU A 517 9.32 -21.92 5.56
N ASP A 518 9.44 -22.27 6.85
CA ASP A 518 9.72 -23.65 7.27
C ASP A 518 8.50 -24.48 7.69
N GLU A 519 7.33 -23.88 7.94
CA GLU A 519 6.23 -24.66 8.54
C GLU A 519 5.34 -25.46 7.57
N ASN A 520 5.53 -25.47 6.24
CA ASN A 520 4.64 -26.29 5.37
C ASN A 520 5.11 -26.82 4.00
N TYR A 521 6.33 -26.60 3.49
CA TYR A 521 6.57 -26.90 2.06
C TYR A 521 7.86 -27.58 1.61
N THR A 522 8.76 -28.00 2.51
CA THR A 522 10.00 -28.68 2.10
C THR A 522 9.82 -30.14 1.66
N ASN A 523 8.64 -30.76 1.80
CA ASN A 523 8.43 -32.18 1.48
C ASN A 523 7.37 -32.51 0.40
N ARG A 524 6.85 -31.53 -0.37
CA ARG A 524 5.75 -31.80 -1.33
C ARG A 524 5.83 -31.07 -2.68
N ILE A 525 7.01 -31.00 -3.28
CA ILE A 525 7.10 -30.69 -4.72
C ILE A 525 7.68 -31.91 -5.42
N ASN A 526 6.80 -32.68 -6.04
CA ASN A 526 7.17 -33.72 -7.00
C ASN A 526 7.75 -33.00 -8.24
N PRO A 527 9.02 -33.20 -8.61
CA PRO A 527 9.63 -32.51 -9.75
C PRO A 527 9.12 -32.99 -11.12
N ASN A 528 8.16 -33.91 -11.16
CA ASN A 528 7.57 -34.44 -12.39
C ASN A 528 6.06 -34.19 -12.44
N LEU A 529 5.66 -33.02 -12.93
CA LEU A 529 4.39 -32.78 -13.60
C LEU A 529 4.66 -31.81 -14.78
N PRO A 530 4.03 -32.04 -15.96
CA PRO A 530 4.49 -31.58 -17.26
C PRO A 530 4.46 -30.07 -17.48
#